data_AF-A0A378SUF4-F1
#
_entry.id   AF-A0A378SUF4-F1
#
_cell.length_a   1.000
_cell.length_b   1.000
_cell.length_c   1.000
_cell.angle_alpha   90.00
_cell.angle_beta   90.00
_cell.angle_gamma   90.00
#
_symmetry.space_group_name_H-M   'P 1'
#
loop_
_entity.id
_entity.type
_entity.pdbx_description
1 polymer ?
#
loop_
_entity_poly.entity_id
_entity_poly.type
_entity_poly.pdbx_seq_one_letter_code
_entity_poly.pdbx_strand_id
1 'polypeptide(L)'
;MAVTSGRSRVGTRFGKYELLTLLGRGGMGEVYEARDTQKGRIVALKILLDQYAQEPGYRDRFTREANAAAALQEPHVVPIHDWGEIDGNLYIDMRLIRGTDLRKLCARGPLDPARAVRIISQVASALDAAHAEGLIHRDVKPENIVVSGGDFAHLLDFGIAEKIGDTHLTQAGLTVGSWAYMAPERLSGDQATYAVDIYSLACVLYEILTGTRPFAIDSMQQVINAHLQTPPPQASTTNPHIPRALDAVIERGMAKEPDDRYGSAGALARAAQRAISGPAELDPNATMAAAHVNYPTEQHTRRAPAPQVPPTPMPASATVQESGISKPMIIGVAASAALFLAAAGIAVGMIAAQSGDSGNQNAVQNPSLTRLPAPERPLPAGQRPTIQDRTSAPRPAVAPPAVTGVDGLGQRCDSGVQVLGSPGAGSRAVRGSTETSCRFVENVLTAYWDAGGPNASPRTISAAGGVPCNPRRARCAGDFYILECSPFDTGDWVTCRGGVNAVVHIY
;
A
#
# COMPACT_ATOMS: atom_id res chain seq x y z
N MET A 1 -6.51 -16.48 41.05
CA MET A 1 -7.92 -16.64 40.62
C MET A 1 -7.90 -17.03 39.15
N ALA A 2 -8.48 -18.19 38.83
CA ALA A 2 -8.40 -18.79 37.50
C ALA A 2 -9.28 -18.02 36.50
N VAL A 3 -8.68 -17.63 35.37
CA VAL A 3 -9.36 -17.00 34.23
C VAL A 3 -10.37 -18.00 33.65
N THR A 4 -11.65 -17.67 33.77
CA THR A 4 -12.76 -18.52 33.33
C THR A 4 -12.88 -18.44 31.82
N SER A 5 -12.90 -19.59 31.15
CA SER A 5 -13.17 -19.68 29.72
C SER A 5 -14.61 -19.27 29.39
N GLY A 6 -14.76 -18.33 28.46
CA GLY A 6 -15.67 -18.49 27.33
C GLY A 6 -17.19 -18.33 27.52
N ARG A 7 -17.70 -17.51 28.44
CA ARG A 7 -19.10 -17.05 28.34
C ARG A 7 -19.19 -15.79 27.47
N SER A 8 -20.01 -15.86 26.43
CA SER A 8 -20.36 -14.71 25.60
C SER A 8 -20.97 -13.61 26.48
N ARG A 9 -20.56 -12.35 26.27
CA ARG A 9 -21.08 -11.19 27.01
C ARG A 9 -22.47 -10.76 26.55
N VAL A 10 -23.10 -11.51 25.63
CA VAL A 10 -24.46 -11.25 25.16
C VAL A 10 -25.45 -11.24 26.33
N GLY A 11 -26.36 -10.26 26.33
CA GLY A 11 -27.33 -10.00 27.38
C GLY A 11 -26.76 -9.18 28.55
N THR A 12 -25.47 -8.84 28.54
CA THR A 12 -24.86 -7.97 29.56
C THR A 12 -24.74 -6.53 29.07
N ARG A 13 -24.34 -5.63 29.97
CA ARG A 13 -24.00 -4.25 29.64
C ARG A 13 -22.50 -4.03 29.62
N PHE A 14 -22.06 -3.14 28.75
CA PHE A 14 -20.73 -2.57 28.71
C PHE A 14 -20.87 -1.04 28.70
N GLY A 15 -20.71 -0.42 29.87
CA GLY A 15 -21.08 0.98 30.09
C GLY A 15 -22.52 1.27 29.64
N LYS A 16 -22.68 2.18 28.66
CA LYS A 16 -23.99 2.55 28.10
C LYS A 16 -24.55 1.57 27.06
N TYR A 17 -23.77 0.56 26.65
CA TYR A 17 -24.15 -0.35 25.59
C TYR A 17 -24.73 -1.65 26.17
N GLU A 18 -25.93 -2.02 25.73
CA GLU A 18 -26.50 -3.34 25.96
C GLU A 18 -26.08 -4.28 24.83
N LEU A 19 -25.39 -5.38 25.15
CA LEU A 19 -24.83 -6.30 24.16
C LEU A 19 -25.91 -7.30 23.72
N LEU A 20 -26.36 -7.22 22.46
CA LEU A 20 -27.50 -7.99 21.98
C LEU A 20 -27.07 -9.29 21.29
N THR A 21 -26.06 -9.26 20.43
CA THR A 21 -25.61 -10.44 19.67
C THR A 21 -24.13 -10.31 19.36
N LEU A 22 -23.37 -11.40 19.49
CA LEU A 22 -21.99 -11.45 19.05
C LEU A 22 -21.95 -11.59 17.52
N LEU A 23 -21.39 -10.60 16.83
CA LEU A 23 -21.24 -10.58 15.37
C LEU A 23 -19.96 -11.27 14.92
N GLY A 24 -18.89 -11.18 15.73
CA GLY A 24 -17.62 -11.81 15.43
C GLY A 24 -16.64 -11.76 16.60
N ARG A 25 -15.67 -12.68 16.60
CA ARG A 25 -14.54 -12.71 17.52
C ARG A 25 -13.26 -12.91 16.71
N GLY A 26 -12.26 -12.09 16.97
CA GLY A 26 -10.95 -12.16 16.30
C GLY A 26 -9.81 -11.95 17.29
N GLY A 27 -8.57 -11.95 16.78
CA GLY A 27 -7.37 -11.78 17.61
C GLY A 27 -7.34 -10.47 18.41
N MET A 28 -7.99 -9.42 17.89
CA MET A 28 -7.97 -8.08 18.48
C MET A 28 -9.14 -7.80 19.45
N GLY A 29 -10.17 -8.65 19.46
CA GLY A 29 -11.37 -8.36 20.24
C GLY A 29 -12.63 -9.05 19.73
N GLU A 30 -13.75 -8.53 20.22
CA GLU A 30 -15.09 -9.02 19.94
C GLU A 30 -15.95 -7.89 19.38
N VAL A 31 -16.77 -8.21 18.39
CA VAL A 31 -17.70 -7.26 17.79
C VAL A 31 -19.11 -7.70 18.12
N TYR A 32 -19.90 -6.81 18.71
CA TYR A 32 -21.27 -7.05 19.11
C TYR A 32 -22.24 -6.14 18.34
N GLU A 33 -23.40 -6.66 17.98
CA GLU A 33 -24.59 -5.83 17.80
C GLU A 33 -25.02 -5.38 19.20
N ALA A 34 -25.07 -4.07 19.41
CA ALA A 34 -25.35 -3.49 20.71
C ALA A 34 -26.39 -2.36 20.58
N ARG A 35 -27.14 -2.14 21.66
CA ARG A 35 -28.02 -0.97 21.79
C ARG A 35 -27.30 0.09 22.61
N ASP A 36 -27.05 1.26 22.02
CA ASP A 36 -26.68 2.45 22.78
C ASP A 36 -27.91 2.91 23.57
N THR A 37 -27.91 2.69 24.88
CA THR A 37 -29.06 2.97 25.75
C THR A 37 -29.29 4.47 25.98
N GLN A 38 -28.29 5.32 25.71
CA GLN A 38 -28.43 6.77 25.82
C GLN A 38 -29.03 7.37 24.55
N LYS A 39 -28.59 6.91 23.38
CA LYS A 39 -29.05 7.43 22.08
C LYS A 39 -30.21 6.61 21.47
N GLY A 40 -30.54 5.46 22.03
CA GLY A 40 -31.66 4.61 21.60
C GLY A 40 -31.46 3.90 20.25
N ARG A 41 -30.21 3.76 19.78
CA ARG A 41 -29.87 3.22 18.45
C ARG A 41 -29.13 1.88 18.53
N ILE A 42 -29.21 1.10 17.45
CA ILE A 42 -28.43 -0.13 17.28
C ILE A 42 -27.11 0.20 16.58
N VAL A 43 -26.02 -0.35 17.10
CA VAL A 43 -24.64 -0.10 16.67
C VAL A 43 -23.86 -1.40 16.55
N ALA A 44 -22.77 -1.38 15.79
CA ALA A 44 -21.71 -2.38 15.90
C ALA A 44 -20.69 -1.87 16.91
N LEU A 45 -20.44 -2.63 17.97
CA LEU A 45 -19.54 -2.27 19.05
C LEU A 45 -18.37 -3.25 19.08
N LYS A 46 -17.18 -2.76 18.74
CA LYS A 46 -15.94 -3.52 18.84
C LYS A 46 -15.30 -3.26 20.18
N ILE A 47 -15.11 -4.31 20.98
CA ILE A 47 -14.45 -4.27 22.29
C ILE A 47 -13.12 -4.99 22.16
N LEU A 48 -12.02 -4.30 22.47
CA LEU A 48 -10.66 -4.83 22.37
C LEU A 48 -10.30 -5.66 23.61
N LEU A 49 -9.49 -6.69 23.42
CA LEU A 49 -8.99 -7.53 24.53
C LEU A 49 -8.09 -6.73 25.48
N ASP A 50 -8.14 -7.03 26.78
CA ASP A 50 -7.40 -6.35 27.85
C ASP A 50 -5.90 -6.23 27.57
N GLN A 51 -5.30 -7.25 26.93
CA GLN A 51 -3.87 -7.29 26.61
C GLN A 51 -3.40 -6.09 25.77
N TYR A 52 -4.26 -5.55 24.90
CA TYR A 52 -3.93 -4.40 24.06
C TYR A 52 -4.02 -3.08 24.83
N ALA A 53 -4.96 -3.00 25.78
CA ALA A 53 -5.13 -1.81 26.61
C ALA A 53 -3.96 -1.57 27.58
N GLN A 54 -3.15 -2.60 27.87
CA GLN A 54 -1.99 -2.54 28.77
C GLN A 54 -0.66 -2.30 28.03
N GLU A 55 -0.65 -2.30 26.69
CA GLU A 55 0.59 -2.09 25.93
C GLU A 55 0.99 -0.60 25.93
N PRO A 56 2.24 -0.26 26.29
CA PRO A 56 2.72 1.12 26.28
C PRO A 56 2.53 1.81 24.92
N GLY A 57 1.92 3.00 24.93
CA GLY A 57 1.69 3.81 23.74
C GLY A 57 0.60 3.29 22.79
N TYR A 58 -0.02 2.14 23.07
CA TYR A 58 -1.11 1.61 22.24
C TYR A 58 -2.36 2.50 22.30
N ARG A 59 -2.73 2.96 23.51
CA ARG A 59 -3.88 3.85 23.74
C ARG A 59 -3.80 5.15 22.93
N ASP A 60 -2.61 5.75 22.86
CA ASP A 60 -2.38 6.99 22.12
C ASP A 60 -2.50 6.77 20.61
N ARG A 61 -1.95 5.65 20.10
CA ARG A 61 -2.08 5.25 18.69
C ARG A 61 -3.54 4.97 18.35
N PHE A 62 -4.22 4.18 19.16
CA PHE A 62 -5.64 3.86 19.01
C PHE A 62 -6.48 5.14 18.94
N THR A 63 -6.26 6.07 19.87
CA THR A 63 -6.99 7.34 19.90
C THR A 63 -6.71 8.18 18.66
N ARG A 64 -5.45 8.27 18.22
CA ARG A 64 -5.08 8.99 16.99
C ARG A 64 -5.72 8.38 15.74
N GLU A 65 -5.66 7.06 15.59
CA GLU A 65 -6.22 6.37 14.43
C GLU A 65 -7.75 6.38 14.43
N ALA A 66 -8.39 6.27 15.59
CA ALA A 66 -9.83 6.42 15.74
C ALA A 66 -10.30 7.85 15.37
N ASN A 67 -9.55 8.88 15.80
CA ASN A 67 -9.82 10.27 15.40
C ASN A 67 -9.73 10.45 13.88
N ALA A 68 -8.65 9.95 13.25
CA ALA A 68 -8.47 10.04 11.81
C ALA A 68 -9.61 9.32 11.06
N ALA A 69 -9.95 8.10 11.49
CA ALA A 69 -11.03 7.32 10.89
C ALA A 69 -12.41 7.99 11.06
N ALA A 70 -12.67 8.62 12.21
CA ALA A 70 -13.91 9.35 12.46
C ALA A 70 -14.05 10.65 11.64
N ALA A 71 -12.93 11.23 11.20
CA ALA A 71 -12.91 12.44 10.37
C ALA A 71 -13.20 12.16 8.88
N LEU A 72 -13.11 10.89 8.44
CA LEU A 72 -13.32 10.51 7.05
C LEU A 72 -14.76 10.78 6.60
N GLN A 73 -14.91 11.62 5.59
CA GLN A 73 -16.20 11.92 4.94
C GLN A 73 -16.33 11.16 3.62
N GLU A 74 -16.25 9.83 3.69
CA GLU A 74 -16.32 8.95 2.52
C GLU A 74 -17.49 7.94 2.70
N PRO A 75 -18.44 7.84 1.74
CA PRO A 75 -19.66 7.02 1.91
C PRO A 75 -19.45 5.50 2.09
N HIS A 76 -18.36 4.97 1.55
CA HIS A 76 -17.92 3.58 1.63
C HIS A 76 -17.08 3.29 2.87
N VAL A 77 -16.70 4.29 3.67
CA VAL A 77 -16.15 4.11 5.02
C VAL A 77 -17.29 4.03 6.04
N VAL A 78 -17.23 3.06 6.97
CA VAL A 78 -18.24 2.97 8.02
C VAL A 78 -18.07 4.11 9.03
N PRO A 79 -19.11 4.92 9.28
CA PRO A 79 -19.05 5.99 10.26
C PRO A 79 -18.78 5.46 11.67
N ILE A 80 -17.75 6.02 12.31
CA ILE A 80 -17.47 5.85 13.73
C ILE A 80 -18.24 6.93 14.48
N HIS A 81 -18.97 6.53 15.52
CA HIS A 81 -19.77 7.46 16.32
C HIS A 81 -19.14 7.80 17.67
N ASP A 82 -18.38 6.87 18.25
CA ASP A 82 -17.78 7.03 19.57
C ASP A 82 -16.61 6.03 19.72
N TRP A 83 -15.64 6.35 20.56
CA TRP A 83 -14.54 5.46 20.94
C TRP A 83 -14.00 5.89 22.29
N GLY A 84 -13.31 4.97 22.98
CA GLY A 84 -12.70 5.30 24.26
C GLY A 84 -12.40 4.06 25.09
N GLU A 85 -12.45 4.22 26.41
CA GLU A 85 -12.19 3.17 27.39
C GLU A 85 -13.39 3.04 28.34
N ILE A 86 -13.83 1.81 28.59
CA ILE A 86 -14.83 1.47 29.62
C ILE A 86 -14.29 0.26 30.37
N ASP A 87 -14.25 0.35 31.70
CA ASP A 87 -13.79 -0.74 32.58
C ASP A 87 -12.41 -1.32 32.21
N GLY A 88 -11.51 -0.49 31.68
CA GLY A 88 -10.17 -0.91 31.23
C GLY A 88 -10.10 -1.43 29.79
N ASN A 89 -11.24 -1.62 29.12
CA ASN A 89 -11.30 -2.08 27.74
C ASN A 89 -11.47 -0.92 26.77
N LEU A 90 -10.59 -0.86 25.76
CA LEU A 90 -10.78 0.04 24.62
C LEU A 90 -11.96 -0.44 23.76
N TYR A 91 -12.70 0.51 23.20
CA TYR A 91 -13.85 0.20 22.35
C TYR A 91 -14.05 1.21 21.20
N ILE A 92 -14.75 0.77 20.16
CA ILE A 92 -15.22 1.59 19.04
C ILE A 92 -16.72 1.30 18.80
N ASP A 93 -17.56 2.33 18.85
CA ASP A 93 -18.96 2.34 18.39
C ASP A 93 -18.99 2.84 16.94
N MET A 94 -19.49 2.00 16.04
CA MET A 94 -19.65 2.31 14.64
C MET A 94 -21.05 1.94 14.13
N ARG A 95 -21.43 2.49 12.98
CA ARG A 95 -22.69 2.14 12.33
C ARG A 95 -22.75 0.63 12.03
N LEU A 96 -23.84 -0.01 12.45
CA LEU A 96 -24.13 -1.38 12.05
C LEU A 96 -24.61 -1.42 10.60
N ILE A 97 -23.82 -2.04 9.72
CA ILE A 97 -24.16 -2.23 8.31
C ILE A 97 -24.98 -3.51 8.16
N ARG A 98 -26.17 -3.41 7.56
CA ARG A 98 -26.98 -4.57 7.17
C ARG A 98 -26.64 -4.95 5.73
N GLY A 99 -25.82 -5.98 5.57
CA GLY A 99 -25.36 -6.46 4.27
C GLY A 99 -24.74 -7.85 4.34
N THR A 100 -24.14 -8.29 3.24
CA THR A 100 -23.39 -9.55 3.16
C THR A 100 -21.92 -9.23 2.86
N ASP A 101 -21.00 -9.78 3.65
CA ASP A 101 -19.57 -9.67 3.37
C ASP A 101 -19.18 -10.38 2.05
N LEU A 102 -18.10 -9.92 1.41
CA LEU A 102 -17.64 -10.49 0.14
C LEU A 102 -17.25 -11.96 0.27
N ARG A 103 -16.75 -12.42 1.42
CA ARG A 103 -16.46 -13.84 1.66
C ARG A 103 -17.71 -14.70 1.44
N LYS A 104 -18.83 -14.33 2.06
CA LYS A 104 -20.11 -15.03 1.92
C LYS A 104 -20.70 -14.88 0.53
N LEU A 105 -20.44 -13.77 -0.16
CA LEU A 105 -20.86 -13.61 -1.57
C LEU A 105 -20.06 -14.54 -2.49
N CYS A 106 -18.74 -14.59 -2.36
CA CYS A 106 -17.88 -15.49 -3.14
C CYS A 106 -18.17 -16.97 -2.90
N ALA A 107 -18.65 -17.33 -1.70
CA ALA A 107 -19.10 -18.70 -1.42
C ALA A 107 -20.29 -19.14 -2.29
N ARG A 108 -20.99 -18.21 -2.95
CA ARG A 108 -22.08 -18.49 -3.90
C ARG A 108 -21.56 -18.64 -5.35
N GLY A 109 -20.28 -18.39 -5.58
CA GLY A 109 -19.64 -18.38 -6.90
C GLY A 109 -18.91 -17.06 -7.20
N PRO A 110 -18.12 -17.04 -8.28
CA PRO A 110 -17.46 -15.84 -8.75
C PRO A 110 -18.47 -14.74 -9.14
N LEU A 111 -18.08 -13.49 -8.97
CA LEU A 111 -18.85 -12.34 -9.40
C LEU A 111 -18.61 -12.04 -10.89
N ASP A 112 -19.64 -11.51 -11.54
CA ASP A 112 -19.51 -10.89 -12.86
C ASP A 112 -18.40 -9.82 -12.85
N PRO A 113 -17.51 -9.77 -13.88
CA PRO A 113 -16.40 -8.82 -13.90
C PRO A 113 -16.82 -7.35 -13.75
N ALA A 114 -17.92 -6.93 -14.37
CA ALA A 114 -18.37 -5.54 -14.24
C ALA A 114 -18.87 -5.24 -12.82
N ARG A 115 -19.55 -6.20 -12.19
CA ARG A 115 -19.97 -6.09 -10.78
C ARG A 115 -18.76 -6.05 -9.83
N ALA A 116 -17.80 -6.94 -10.02
CA ALA A 116 -16.57 -6.99 -9.23
C ALA A 116 -15.81 -5.65 -9.27
N VAL A 117 -15.61 -5.10 -10.46
CA VAL A 117 -14.91 -3.80 -10.63
C VAL A 117 -15.67 -2.64 -10.00
N ARG A 118 -17.01 -2.62 -10.09
CA ARG A 118 -17.83 -1.59 -9.40
C ARG A 118 -17.65 -1.64 -7.88
N ILE A 119 -17.62 -2.83 -7.29
CA ILE A 119 -17.39 -3.01 -5.84
C ILE A 119 -15.97 -2.56 -5.48
N ILE A 120 -14.97 -3.00 -6.23
CA ILE A 120 -13.56 -2.64 -5.98
C ILE A 120 -13.33 -1.14 -6.13
N SER A 121 -14.04 -0.47 -7.04
CA SER A 121 -13.96 0.99 -7.20
C SER A 121 -14.47 1.74 -5.97
N GLN A 122 -15.54 1.24 -5.33
CA GLN A 122 -16.07 1.81 -4.09
C GLN A 122 -15.09 1.61 -2.92
N VAL A 123 -14.52 0.40 -2.79
CA VAL A 123 -13.51 0.10 -1.76
C VAL A 123 -12.23 0.93 -1.98
N ALA A 124 -11.83 1.13 -3.23
CA ALA A 124 -10.71 1.99 -3.58
C ALA A 124 -10.92 3.46 -3.17
N SER A 125 -12.15 3.97 -3.29
CA SER A 125 -12.50 5.32 -2.82
C SER A 125 -12.30 5.45 -1.30
N ALA A 126 -12.79 4.46 -0.54
CA ALA A 126 -12.60 4.41 0.92
C ALA A 126 -11.11 4.36 1.32
N LEU A 127 -10.30 3.57 0.61
CA LEU A 127 -8.86 3.46 0.86
C LEU A 127 -8.12 4.75 0.53
N ASP A 128 -8.36 5.34 -0.66
CA ASP A 128 -7.71 6.58 -1.06
C ASP A 128 -8.05 7.74 -0.09
N ALA A 129 -9.30 7.81 0.40
CA ALA A 129 -9.70 8.80 1.41
C ALA A 129 -8.97 8.60 2.74
N ALA A 130 -8.83 7.35 3.20
CA ALA A 130 -8.07 7.04 4.42
C ALA A 130 -6.57 7.36 4.26
N HIS A 131 -5.98 7.02 3.11
CA HIS A 131 -4.58 7.29 2.80
C HIS A 131 -4.28 8.78 2.78
N ALA A 132 -5.22 9.61 2.33
CA ALA A 132 -5.10 11.08 2.36
C ALA A 132 -4.99 11.64 3.80
N GLU A 133 -5.62 10.98 4.77
CA GLU A 133 -5.53 11.30 6.20
C GLU A 133 -4.37 10.58 6.92
N GLY A 134 -3.50 9.89 6.16
CA GLY A 134 -2.37 9.14 6.71
C GLY A 134 -2.77 7.84 7.43
N LEU A 135 -4.00 7.36 7.23
CA LEU A 135 -4.51 6.12 7.81
C LEU A 135 -4.35 4.97 6.81
N ILE A 136 -3.65 3.91 7.21
CA ILE A 136 -3.48 2.69 6.41
C ILE A 136 -4.39 1.60 7.00
N HIS A 137 -5.13 0.88 6.17
CA HIS A 137 -6.10 -0.10 6.64
C HIS A 137 -5.45 -1.36 7.20
N ARG A 138 -4.42 -1.89 6.52
CA ARG A 138 -3.60 -3.06 6.91
C ARG A 138 -4.35 -4.41 6.95
N ASP A 139 -5.65 -4.49 6.73
CA ASP A 139 -6.39 -5.76 6.82
C ASP A 139 -7.51 -5.81 5.77
N VAL A 140 -7.19 -5.38 4.54
CA VAL A 140 -8.15 -5.46 3.43
C VAL A 140 -8.33 -6.91 3.03
N LYS A 141 -9.55 -7.44 3.20
CA LYS A 141 -9.94 -8.81 2.86
C LYS A 141 -11.45 -8.90 2.66
N PRO A 142 -11.97 -9.99 2.04
CA PRO A 142 -13.39 -10.10 1.74
C PRO A 142 -14.31 -10.00 2.97
N GLU A 143 -13.87 -10.46 4.13
CA GLU A 143 -14.63 -10.40 5.40
C GLU A 143 -14.85 -8.96 5.90
N ASN A 144 -13.96 -8.03 5.53
CA ASN A 144 -14.02 -6.62 5.93
C ASN A 144 -14.73 -5.74 4.89
N ILE A 145 -15.26 -6.32 3.80
CA ILE A 145 -16.00 -5.59 2.78
C ILE A 145 -17.44 -6.10 2.75
N VAL A 146 -18.37 -5.28 3.25
CA VAL A 146 -19.80 -5.60 3.31
C VAL A 146 -20.54 -4.93 2.17
N VAL A 147 -21.29 -5.72 1.41
CA VAL A 147 -22.13 -5.25 0.32
C VAL A 147 -23.58 -5.23 0.78
N SER A 148 -24.20 -4.05 0.71
CA SER A 148 -25.61 -3.82 1.03
C SER A 148 -26.46 -3.72 -0.26
N GLY A 149 -27.72 -3.30 -0.14
CA GLY A 149 -28.63 -3.19 -1.28
C GLY A 149 -28.06 -2.32 -2.41
N GLY A 150 -28.29 -2.71 -3.65
CA GLY A 150 -27.80 -1.97 -4.83
C GLY A 150 -26.29 -2.08 -5.07
N ASP A 151 -25.63 -3.11 -4.55
CA ASP A 151 -24.17 -3.31 -4.61
C ASP A 151 -23.35 -2.18 -3.96
N PHE A 152 -23.95 -1.49 -2.99
CA PHE A 152 -23.25 -0.47 -2.22
C PHE A 152 -22.32 -1.12 -1.20
N ALA A 153 -21.01 -0.94 -1.42
CA ALA A 153 -19.96 -1.53 -0.60
C ALA A 153 -19.56 -0.62 0.56
N HIS A 154 -19.27 -1.24 1.70
CA HIS A 154 -18.71 -0.60 2.89
C HIS A 154 -17.45 -1.34 3.30
N LEU A 155 -16.37 -0.60 3.49
CA LEU A 155 -15.11 -1.06 4.06
C LEU A 155 -15.19 -0.91 5.59
N LEU A 156 -15.11 -2.05 6.28
CA LEU A 156 -15.15 -2.16 7.73
C LEU A 156 -13.73 -2.13 8.30
N ASP A 157 -13.60 -1.75 9.58
CA ASP A 157 -12.43 -2.04 10.39
C ASP A 157 -11.09 -1.56 9.81
N PHE A 158 -10.94 -0.24 9.60
CA PHE A 158 -9.61 0.35 9.49
C PHE A 158 -8.78 -0.13 10.68
N GLY A 159 -7.55 -0.56 10.42
CA GLY A 159 -6.63 -1.21 11.36
C GLY A 159 -6.15 -0.33 12.52
N ILE A 160 -7.06 0.45 13.15
CA ILE A 160 -6.95 1.30 14.34
C ILE A 160 -6.31 0.54 15.52
N ALA A 161 -6.29 -0.80 15.44
CA ALA A 161 -5.75 -1.72 16.41
C ALA A 161 -4.48 -2.49 15.95
N GLU A 162 -4.11 -2.42 14.67
CA GLU A 162 -2.93 -3.08 14.10
C GLU A 162 -1.72 -2.13 14.17
N LYS A 163 -0.63 -2.55 14.81
CA LYS A 163 0.60 -1.75 14.88
C LYS A 163 1.22 -1.52 13.48
N ILE A 164 1.79 -0.33 13.30
CA ILE A 164 2.80 -0.08 12.26
C ILE A 164 4.10 -0.75 12.74
N GLY A 165 4.57 -1.77 12.01
CA GLY A 165 5.91 -2.32 12.20
C GLY A 165 6.08 -3.41 13.25
N ASP A 166 5.00 -4.00 13.80
CA ASP A 166 5.17 -5.21 14.61
C ASP A 166 5.22 -6.45 13.73
N THR A 167 6.41 -7.02 13.64
CA THR A 167 6.66 -8.46 13.51
C THR A 167 6.12 -9.21 14.73
N HIS A 168 4.84 -9.07 15.08
CA HIS A 168 4.14 -10.06 15.91
C HIS A 168 3.75 -11.28 15.06
N LEU A 169 4.71 -11.73 14.24
CA LEU A 169 4.59 -12.91 13.38
C LEU A 169 4.45 -14.21 14.20
N THR A 170 4.66 -14.18 15.52
CA THR A 170 4.81 -15.40 16.33
C THR A 170 4.02 -15.44 17.64
N GLN A 171 3.36 -14.35 18.07
CA GLN A 171 2.55 -14.35 19.30
C GLN A 171 1.17 -13.75 19.07
N ALA A 172 0.16 -14.63 19.16
CA ALA A 172 -1.29 -14.39 19.26
C ALA A 172 -2.10 -14.26 17.95
N GLY A 173 -2.73 -15.37 17.55
CA GLY A 173 -4.14 -15.34 17.11
C GLY A 173 -4.47 -15.02 15.65
N LEU A 174 -3.49 -14.77 14.77
CA LEU A 174 -3.76 -14.64 13.34
C LEU A 174 -3.99 -16.02 12.72
N THR A 175 -5.25 -16.34 12.41
CA THR A 175 -5.63 -17.56 11.68
C THR A 175 -4.99 -17.56 10.29
N VAL A 176 -4.70 -18.76 9.73
CA VAL A 176 -4.15 -18.95 8.37
C VAL A 176 -4.86 -18.08 7.31
N GLY A 177 -6.18 -17.87 7.46
CA GLY A 177 -6.99 -17.05 6.54
C GLY A 177 -6.61 -15.57 6.45
N SER A 178 -5.99 -14.98 7.47
CA SER A 178 -5.57 -13.56 7.45
C SER A 178 -4.32 -13.35 6.58
N TRP A 179 -3.49 -14.38 6.38
CA TRP A 179 -2.25 -14.28 5.62
C TRP A 179 -2.48 -14.27 4.11
N ALA A 180 -3.64 -14.75 3.64
CA ALA A 180 -3.97 -14.93 2.23
C ALA A 180 -4.08 -13.62 1.41
N TYR A 181 -4.05 -12.47 2.08
CA TYR A 181 -4.14 -11.14 1.47
C TYR A 181 -2.98 -10.23 1.88
N MET A 182 -2.01 -10.76 2.64
CA MET A 182 -0.97 -9.93 3.25
C MET A 182 0.10 -9.56 2.21
N ALA A 183 0.44 -8.27 2.17
CA ALA A 183 1.49 -7.76 1.29
C ALA A 183 2.88 -8.28 1.71
N PRO A 184 3.79 -8.56 0.75
CA PRO A 184 5.14 -9.09 1.00
C PRO A 184 5.95 -8.34 2.06
N GLU A 185 5.96 -7.01 2.00
CA GLU A 185 6.71 -6.14 2.90
C GLU A 185 6.25 -6.26 4.37
N ARG A 186 5.00 -6.66 4.61
CA ARG A 186 4.50 -6.93 5.98
C ARG A 186 5.02 -8.26 6.54
N LEU A 187 5.37 -9.21 5.67
CA LEU A 187 5.94 -10.49 6.05
C LEU A 187 7.43 -10.37 6.35
N SER A 188 8.12 -9.47 5.64
CA SER A 188 9.54 -9.17 5.81
C SER A 188 9.85 -8.27 7.01
N GLY A 189 8.83 -7.62 7.59
CA GLY A 189 9.00 -6.66 8.69
C GLY A 189 9.40 -5.26 8.24
N ASP A 190 9.28 -4.96 6.95
CA ASP A 190 9.52 -3.64 6.40
C ASP A 190 8.41 -2.65 6.83
N GLN A 191 8.71 -1.36 6.75
CA GLN A 191 7.73 -0.33 7.10
C GLN A 191 6.56 -0.35 6.10
N ALA A 192 5.38 -0.76 6.56
CA ALA A 192 4.16 -0.75 5.78
C ALA A 192 3.80 0.69 5.34
N THR A 193 3.62 0.88 4.03
CA THR A 193 3.04 2.09 3.42
C THR A 193 1.61 1.79 2.95
N TYR A 194 0.92 2.76 2.35
CA TYR A 194 -0.40 2.55 1.75
C TYR A 194 -0.41 1.46 0.65
N ALA A 195 0.77 1.15 0.08
CA ALA A 195 0.93 0.11 -0.94
C ALA A 195 0.50 -1.29 -0.46
N VAL A 196 0.49 -1.54 0.86
CA VAL A 196 0.01 -2.81 1.42
C VAL A 196 -1.48 -3.01 1.12
N ASP A 197 -2.28 -1.96 1.22
CA ASP A 197 -3.73 -2.03 0.99
C ASP A 197 -4.04 -2.24 -0.49
N ILE A 198 -3.21 -1.70 -1.38
CA ILE A 198 -3.32 -1.87 -2.83
C ILE A 198 -3.08 -3.32 -3.22
N TYR A 199 -2.06 -3.96 -2.63
CA TYR A 199 -1.78 -5.38 -2.83
C TYR A 199 -2.94 -6.24 -2.35
N SER A 200 -3.42 -5.98 -1.13
CA SER A 200 -4.55 -6.70 -0.56
C SER A 200 -5.83 -6.53 -1.38
N LEU A 201 -6.11 -5.32 -1.88
CA LEU A 201 -7.25 -5.06 -2.76
C LEU A 201 -7.13 -5.82 -4.09
N ALA A 202 -5.93 -5.94 -4.66
CA ALA A 202 -5.68 -6.75 -5.86
C ALA A 202 -5.94 -8.25 -5.61
N CYS A 203 -5.55 -8.74 -4.43
CA CYS A 203 -5.87 -10.11 -4.00
C CYS A 203 -7.38 -10.34 -3.89
N VAL A 204 -8.12 -9.37 -3.32
CA VAL A 204 -9.59 -9.41 -3.26
C VAL A 204 -10.18 -9.40 -4.66
N LEU A 205 -9.71 -8.53 -5.57
CA LEU A 205 -10.18 -8.48 -6.95
C LEU A 205 -10.02 -9.84 -7.65
N TYR A 206 -8.85 -10.49 -7.53
CA TYR A 206 -8.64 -11.83 -8.08
C TYR A 206 -9.66 -12.83 -7.54
N GLU A 207 -9.88 -12.85 -6.22
CA GLU A 207 -10.75 -13.84 -5.60
C GLU A 207 -12.21 -13.64 -5.94
N ILE A 208 -12.70 -12.40 -5.94
CA ILE A 208 -14.10 -12.16 -6.28
C ILE A 208 -14.40 -12.47 -7.76
N LEU A 209 -13.39 -12.42 -8.64
CA LEU A 209 -13.53 -12.78 -10.06
C LEU A 209 -13.44 -14.29 -10.31
N THR A 210 -12.61 -15.00 -9.55
CA THR A 210 -12.31 -16.42 -9.78
C THR A 210 -13.03 -17.36 -8.81
N GLY A 211 -13.53 -16.85 -7.68
CA GLY A 211 -14.08 -17.62 -6.58
C GLY A 211 -13.04 -18.29 -5.68
N THR A 212 -11.74 -18.12 -5.95
CA THR A 212 -10.66 -18.75 -5.19
C THR A 212 -9.57 -17.74 -4.82
N ARG A 213 -8.88 -17.94 -3.70
CA ARG A 213 -7.77 -17.06 -3.29
C ARG A 213 -6.62 -17.12 -4.31
N PRO A 214 -5.82 -16.05 -4.48
CA PRO A 214 -4.67 -16.08 -5.39
C PRO A 214 -3.70 -17.23 -5.08
N PHE A 215 -3.40 -17.44 -3.81
CA PHE A 215 -2.59 -18.58 -3.36
C PHE A 215 -3.45 -19.47 -2.45
N ALA A 216 -4.18 -20.40 -3.07
CA ALA A 216 -5.05 -21.35 -2.38
C ALA A 216 -4.22 -22.46 -1.71
N ILE A 217 -3.47 -22.09 -0.67
CA ILE A 217 -2.58 -22.99 0.08
C ILE A 217 -2.99 -22.98 1.55
N ASP A 218 -3.08 -24.15 2.17
CA ASP A 218 -3.51 -24.29 3.57
C ASP A 218 -2.35 -24.18 4.57
N SER A 219 -1.11 -24.38 4.11
CA SER A 219 0.08 -24.24 4.94
C SER A 219 0.50 -22.76 5.04
N MET A 220 0.52 -22.23 6.26
CA MET A 220 0.93 -20.85 6.55
C MET A 220 2.30 -20.51 5.95
N GLN A 221 3.30 -21.39 6.12
CA GLN A 221 4.65 -21.17 5.59
C GLN A 221 4.67 -21.10 4.06
N GLN A 222 3.84 -21.91 3.40
CA GLN A 222 3.76 -21.93 1.95
C GLN A 222 2.99 -20.73 1.40
N VAL A 223 1.92 -20.28 2.08
CA VAL A 223 1.21 -19.03 1.74
C VAL A 223 2.15 -17.83 1.85
N ILE A 224 2.91 -17.73 2.94
CA ILE A 224 3.92 -16.67 3.14
C ILE A 224 4.94 -16.71 1.99
N ASN A 225 5.49 -17.88 1.68
CA ASN A 225 6.43 -18.02 0.58
C ASN A 225 5.83 -17.63 -0.77
N ALA A 226 4.56 -17.98 -1.01
CA ALA A 226 3.87 -17.63 -2.24
C ALA A 226 3.68 -16.11 -2.40
N HIS A 227 3.27 -15.44 -1.32
CA HIS A 227 3.20 -13.98 -1.32
C HIS A 227 4.57 -13.34 -1.55
N LEU A 228 5.65 -13.88 -0.98
CA LEU A 228 7.01 -13.36 -1.18
C LEU A 228 7.59 -13.61 -2.58
N GLN A 229 7.37 -14.80 -3.16
CA GLN A 229 8.18 -15.27 -4.31
C GLN A 229 7.36 -15.72 -5.52
N THR A 230 6.15 -16.23 -5.34
CA THR A 230 5.37 -16.80 -6.44
C THR A 230 4.70 -15.70 -7.26
N PRO A 231 4.83 -15.69 -8.60
CA PRO A 231 4.10 -14.74 -9.44
C PRO A 231 2.59 -14.80 -9.20
N PRO A 232 1.87 -13.66 -9.26
CA PRO A 232 0.42 -13.67 -9.18
C PRO A 232 -0.21 -14.57 -10.27
N PRO A 233 -1.19 -15.42 -9.93
CA PRO A 233 -1.88 -16.22 -10.93
C PRO A 233 -2.71 -15.36 -11.88
N GLN A 234 -2.83 -15.80 -13.13
CA GLN A 234 -3.71 -15.17 -14.11
C GLN A 234 -5.17 -15.57 -13.87
N ALA A 235 -6.03 -14.58 -13.64
CA ALA A 235 -7.43 -14.81 -13.36
C ALA A 235 -8.16 -15.41 -14.58
N SER A 236 -7.82 -14.97 -15.79
CA SER A 236 -8.44 -15.48 -17.03
C SER A 236 -8.14 -16.95 -17.32
N THR A 237 -7.02 -17.48 -16.80
CA THR A 237 -6.69 -18.91 -16.88
C THR A 237 -7.56 -19.74 -15.93
N THR A 238 -7.85 -19.19 -14.75
CA THR A 238 -8.74 -19.83 -13.75
C THR A 238 -10.21 -19.76 -14.16
N ASN A 239 -10.64 -18.64 -14.73
CA ASN A 239 -12.00 -18.43 -15.23
C ASN A 239 -11.97 -17.71 -16.60
N PRO A 240 -12.18 -18.43 -17.72
CA PRO A 240 -12.13 -17.88 -19.07
C PRO A 240 -13.15 -16.77 -19.38
N HIS A 241 -14.17 -16.58 -18.54
CA HIS A 241 -15.12 -15.46 -18.68
C HIS A 241 -14.54 -14.11 -18.25
N ILE A 242 -13.37 -14.10 -17.59
CA ILE A 242 -12.70 -12.87 -17.17
C ILE A 242 -11.93 -12.29 -18.37
N PRO A 243 -12.11 -10.99 -18.68
CA PRO A 243 -11.30 -10.31 -19.68
C PRO A 243 -9.81 -10.42 -19.37
N ARG A 244 -9.00 -10.92 -20.32
CA ARG A 244 -7.53 -11.06 -20.17
C ARG A 244 -6.82 -9.77 -19.76
N ALA A 245 -7.37 -8.61 -20.13
CA ALA A 245 -6.84 -7.32 -19.73
C ALA A 245 -6.80 -7.11 -18.19
N LEU A 246 -7.65 -7.83 -17.42
CA LEU A 246 -7.62 -7.79 -15.96
C LEU A 246 -6.42 -8.53 -15.37
N ASP A 247 -5.80 -9.47 -16.09
CA ASP A 247 -4.62 -10.19 -15.59
C ASP A 247 -3.47 -9.23 -15.32
N ALA A 248 -3.20 -8.31 -16.25
CA ALA A 248 -2.17 -7.28 -16.09
C ALA A 248 -2.46 -6.32 -14.93
N VAL A 249 -3.74 -6.09 -14.62
CA VAL A 249 -4.15 -5.24 -13.49
C VAL A 249 -3.89 -5.95 -12.16
N ILE A 250 -4.26 -7.23 -12.07
CA ILE A 250 -4.02 -8.05 -10.88
C ILE A 250 -2.52 -8.27 -10.68
N GLU A 251 -1.78 -8.59 -11.73
CA GLU A 251 -0.34 -8.78 -11.72
C GLU A 251 0.38 -7.54 -11.18
N ARG A 252 0.08 -6.36 -11.72
CA ARG A 252 0.65 -5.10 -11.24
C ARG A 252 0.23 -4.77 -9.81
N GLY A 253 -1.05 -4.96 -9.48
CA GLY A 253 -1.53 -4.71 -8.12
C GLY A 253 -0.86 -5.61 -7.08
N MET A 254 -0.53 -6.85 -7.46
CA MET A 254 0.14 -7.85 -6.65
C MET A 254 1.66 -7.92 -6.89
N ALA A 255 2.28 -6.87 -7.46
CA ALA A 255 3.73 -6.81 -7.62
C ALA A 255 4.43 -6.93 -6.27
N LYS A 256 5.58 -7.61 -6.24
CA LYS A 256 6.27 -7.92 -4.98
C LYS A 256 6.86 -6.65 -4.36
N GLU A 257 7.56 -5.88 -5.18
CA GLU A 257 8.04 -4.55 -4.81
C GLU A 257 6.86 -3.56 -4.72
N PRO A 258 6.70 -2.84 -3.60
CA PRO A 258 5.63 -1.85 -3.44
C PRO A 258 5.62 -0.77 -4.52
N ASP A 259 6.80 -0.36 -4.99
CA ASP A 259 6.98 0.72 -5.98
C ASP A 259 6.54 0.31 -7.40
N ASP A 260 6.47 -1.00 -7.68
CA ASP A 260 5.99 -1.52 -8.97
C ASP A 260 4.45 -1.57 -9.06
N ARG A 261 3.75 -1.31 -7.94
CA ARG A 261 2.29 -1.36 -7.87
C ARG A 261 1.64 -0.10 -8.46
N TYR A 262 0.34 0.05 -8.23
CA TYR A 262 -0.36 1.30 -8.51
C TYR A 262 -0.04 2.34 -7.43
N GLY A 263 0.05 3.62 -7.81
CA GLY A 263 0.29 4.69 -6.84
C GLY A 263 -0.89 5.01 -5.91
N SER A 264 -2.08 4.48 -6.19
CA SER A 264 -3.25 4.57 -5.31
C SER A 264 -4.23 3.42 -5.56
N ALA A 265 -5.13 3.13 -4.63
CA ALA A 265 -6.18 2.14 -4.82
C ALA A 265 -7.13 2.56 -5.96
N GLY A 266 -7.43 3.86 -6.07
CA GLY A 266 -8.21 4.41 -7.17
C GLY A 266 -7.54 4.23 -8.54
N ALA A 267 -6.20 4.26 -8.61
CA ALA A 267 -5.48 3.99 -9.86
C ALA A 267 -5.63 2.53 -10.31
N LEU A 268 -5.60 1.57 -9.37
CA LEU A 268 -5.92 0.16 -9.62
C LEU A 268 -7.37 0.03 -10.12
N ALA A 269 -8.34 0.63 -9.43
CA ALA A 269 -9.75 0.56 -9.81
C ALA A 269 -10.02 1.13 -11.22
N ARG A 270 -9.43 2.30 -11.56
CA ARG A 270 -9.54 2.87 -12.91
C ARG A 270 -8.91 1.97 -13.97
N ALA A 271 -7.80 1.30 -13.66
CA ALA A 271 -7.19 0.33 -14.58
C ALA A 271 -8.11 -0.87 -14.80
N ALA A 272 -8.71 -1.41 -13.73
CA ALA A 272 -9.69 -2.49 -13.82
C ALA A 272 -10.93 -2.09 -14.64
N GLN A 273 -11.43 -0.86 -14.46
CA GLN A 273 -12.55 -0.32 -15.24
C GLN A 273 -12.24 -0.23 -16.74
N ARG A 274 -11.04 0.21 -17.11
CA ARG A 274 -10.60 0.21 -18.52
C ARG A 274 -10.49 -1.21 -19.07
N ALA A 275 -9.97 -2.14 -18.27
CA ALA A 275 -9.79 -3.53 -18.69
C ALA A 275 -11.12 -4.23 -19.05
N ILE A 276 -12.23 -3.88 -18.38
CA ILE A 276 -13.56 -4.44 -18.69
C ILE A 276 -14.33 -3.68 -19.77
N SER A 277 -13.93 -2.45 -20.08
CA SER A 277 -14.62 -1.62 -21.09
C SER A 277 -14.11 -1.89 -22.53
N GLY A 278 -13.10 -2.75 -22.69
CA GLY A 278 -12.40 -2.98 -23.95
C GLY A 278 -11.47 -1.80 -24.32
N PRO A 279 -10.67 -1.92 -25.40
CA PRO A 279 -10.11 -0.73 -26.02
C PRO A 279 -11.30 0.16 -26.36
N ALA A 280 -11.31 1.40 -25.86
CA ALA A 280 -12.10 2.42 -26.54
C ALA A 280 -11.66 2.34 -28.00
N GLU A 281 -12.58 2.07 -28.93
CA GLU A 281 -12.32 2.38 -30.33
C GLU A 281 -11.97 3.87 -30.33
N LEU A 282 -10.66 4.15 -30.35
CA LEU A 282 -10.15 5.44 -30.73
C LEU A 282 -10.62 5.57 -32.17
N ASP A 283 -11.78 6.21 -32.36
CA ASP A 283 -12.23 6.63 -33.67
C ASP A 283 -11.03 7.38 -34.29
N PRO A 284 -10.42 6.86 -35.37
CA PRO A 284 -9.28 7.51 -36.00
C PRO A 284 -9.61 8.92 -36.51
N ASN A 285 -10.91 9.27 -36.57
CA ASN A 285 -11.39 10.60 -36.92
C ASN A 285 -11.55 11.56 -35.73
N ALA A 286 -11.33 11.11 -34.49
CA ALA A 286 -11.30 11.99 -33.33
C ALA A 286 -9.94 12.70 -33.19
N THR A 287 -9.52 13.42 -34.24
CA THR A 287 -8.41 14.37 -34.19
C THR A 287 -8.97 15.77 -34.46
N MET A 288 -8.61 16.73 -33.61
CA MET A 288 -8.87 18.19 -33.69
C MET A 288 -10.26 18.69 -33.23
N ALA A 289 -10.44 18.77 -31.91
CA ALA A 289 -11.16 19.90 -31.32
C ALA A 289 -10.61 20.17 -29.91
N ALA A 290 -9.44 20.81 -29.83
CA ALA A 290 -9.03 21.51 -28.62
C ALA A 290 -10.02 22.66 -28.41
N ALA A 291 -10.97 22.46 -27.51
CA ALA A 291 -11.85 23.54 -27.04
C ALA A 291 -10.99 24.54 -26.26
N HIS A 292 -10.76 25.70 -26.86
CA HIS A 292 -10.41 26.91 -26.12
C HIS A 292 -11.47 27.15 -25.04
N VAL A 293 -11.06 27.05 -23.78
CA VAL A 293 -11.85 27.51 -22.64
C VAL A 293 -11.80 29.03 -22.64
N ASN A 294 -12.81 29.66 -23.24
CA ASN A 294 -13.14 31.06 -23.01
C ASN A 294 -14.34 31.11 -22.05
N TYR A 295 -14.12 31.61 -20.83
CA TYR A 295 -15.21 32.16 -20.01
C TYR A 295 -15.51 33.58 -20.52
N PRO A 296 -16.79 33.92 -20.75
CA PRO A 296 -17.39 34.92 -19.86
C PRO A 296 -18.90 34.71 -19.56
N THR A 297 -19.22 34.88 -18.27
CA THR A 297 -20.20 35.80 -17.67
C THR A 297 -21.65 35.88 -18.19
N GLU A 298 -22.55 35.40 -17.31
CA GLU A 298 -23.88 35.89 -16.90
C GLU A 298 -25.08 36.09 -17.85
N GLN A 299 -26.24 35.73 -17.27
CA GLN A 299 -27.58 36.33 -17.38
C GLN A 299 -28.43 36.05 -18.63
N HIS A 300 -29.47 35.21 -18.50
CA HIS A 300 -30.86 35.64 -18.22
C HIS A 300 -31.84 34.46 -18.40
N THR A 301 -32.72 34.30 -17.40
CA THR A 301 -34.13 33.83 -17.45
C THR A 301 -34.65 33.05 -18.67
N ARG A 302 -35.30 31.89 -18.42
CA ARG A 302 -36.76 31.67 -18.66
C ARG A 302 -37.19 30.22 -18.37
N ARG A 303 -38.09 30.09 -17.38
CA ARG A 303 -39.38 29.39 -17.36
C ARG A 303 -39.52 28.02 -18.06
N ALA A 304 -39.90 27.03 -17.25
CA ALA A 304 -40.34 25.66 -17.59
C ALA A 304 -41.55 25.58 -18.56
N PRO A 305 -41.76 24.39 -19.14
CA PRO A 305 -42.95 23.61 -18.76
C PRO A 305 -42.69 22.09 -18.58
N ALA A 306 -43.37 21.50 -17.58
CA ALA A 306 -43.72 20.06 -17.50
C ALA A 306 -45.08 19.84 -18.21
N PRO A 307 -45.71 18.63 -18.30
CA PRO A 307 -45.35 17.25 -17.87
C PRO A 307 -45.54 16.20 -19.01
N GLN A 308 -45.36 14.88 -18.81
CA GLN A 308 -46.47 13.92 -18.58
C GLN A 308 -45.95 12.49 -18.31
N VAL A 309 -46.58 11.83 -17.34
CA VAL A 309 -46.38 10.43 -16.90
C VAL A 309 -47.54 9.57 -17.45
N PRO A 310 -47.29 8.38 -18.04
CA PRO A 310 -48.34 7.38 -18.23
C PRO A 310 -48.47 6.44 -17.01
N PRO A 311 -49.69 5.93 -16.72
CA PRO A 311 -50.03 5.29 -15.46
C PRO A 311 -49.66 3.81 -15.37
N THR A 312 -49.42 3.39 -14.13
CA THR A 312 -49.32 1.99 -13.66
C THR A 312 -50.64 1.24 -13.80
N PRO A 313 -50.57 -0.08 -14.08
CA PRO A 313 -51.59 -1.02 -13.64
C PRO A 313 -51.01 -2.10 -12.71
N MET A 314 -51.50 -2.16 -11.47
CA MET A 314 -51.76 -3.39 -10.72
C MET A 314 -53.27 -3.68 -10.89
N PRO A 315 -53.82 -4.92 -10.72
CA PRO A 315 -53.39 -5.93 -9.75
C PRO A 315 -53.51 -7.41 -10.19
N ALA A 316 -52.96 -8.33 -9.40
CA ALA A 316 -53.63 -9.59 -9.04
C ALA A 316 -52.85 -10.35 -7.97
N SER A 317 -53.55 -10.63 -6.87
CA SER A 317 -53.18 -11.57 -5.82
C SER A 317 -53.18 -13.01 -6.35
N ALA A 318 -52.21 -13.82 -5.92
CA ALA A 318 -52.33 -15.28 -5.92
C ALA A 318 -51.52 -15.88 -4.77
N THR A 319 -52.27 -16.29 -3.73
CA THR A 319 -52.17 -17.54 -2.97
C THR A 319 -50.80 -18.18 -2.67
N VAL A 320 -50.46 -18.14 -1.38
CA VAL A 320 -50.08 -19.27 -0.49
C VAL A 320 -49.70 -20.59 -1.16
N GLN A 321 -48.47 -21.06 -0.91
CA GLN A 321 -48.25 -22.49 -0.64
C GLN A 321 -47.06 -22.72 0.30
N GLU A 322 -47.39 -23.11 1.53
CA GLU A 322 -46.50 -23.77 2.48
C GLU A 322 -46.04 -25.12 1.93
N SER A 323 -44.78 -25.48 2.18
CA SER A 323 -44.34 -26.88 2.24
C SER A 323 -43.08 -26.94 3.10
N GLY A 324 -43.23 -27.49 4.31
CA GLY A 324 -42.14 -27.68 5.27
C GLY A 324 -41.50 -29.07 5.21
N ILE A 325 -40.61 -29.26 6.21
CA ILE A 325 -40.10 -30.54 6.77
C ILE A 325 -38.94 -31.15 5.92
N SER A 326 -37.75 -31.53 6.42
CA SER A 326 -37.26 -31.93 7.76
C SER A 326 -35.71 -31.93 7.82
N LYS A 327 -35.14 -31.73 9.01
CA LYS A 327 -33.86 -32.34 9.45
C LYS A 327 -34.17 -33.68 10.17
N PRO A 328 -33.21 -34.62 10.31
CA PRO A 328 -32.35 -34.67 11.52
C PRO A 328 -30.89 -35.10 11.19
N MET A 329 -29.82 -34.56 11.80
CA MET A 329 -29.18 -34.81 13.12
C MET A 329 -28.69 -36.25 13.39
N ILE A 330 -27.40 -36.38 13.80
CA ILE A 330 -26.75 -37.23 14.84
C ILE A 330 -25.24 -37.36 14.47
N ILE A 331 -24.27 -36.75 15.19
CA ILE A 331 -23.59 -37.07 16.47
C ILE A 331 -22.62 -38.27 16.43
N GLY A 332 -21.34 -37.99 16.78
CA GLY A 332 -20.43 -38.83 17.58
C GLY A 332 -19.09 -39.19 16.93
N VAL A 333 -17.92 -39.30 17.59
CA VAL A 333 -17.40 -39.02 18.95
C VAL A 333 -15.85 -39.01 18.83
N ALA A 334 -15.22 -38.16 19.64
CA ALA A 334 -13.88 -38.10 20.25
C ALA A 334 -12.73 -39.13 19.97
N ALA A 335 -11.53 -38.64 20.36
CA ALA A 335 -10.20 -39.26 20.54
C ALA A 335 -9.28 -39.14 19.31
N SER A 336 -8.10 -38.52 19.37
CA SER A 336 -7.06 -38.69 20.38
C SER A 336 -6.10 -37.49 20.45
N ALA A 337 -5.90 -36.99 21.68
CA ALA A 337 -4.74 -36.21 22.09
C ALA A 337 -3.55 -37.15 22.42
N ALA A 338 -2.36 -36.56 22.54
CA ALA A 338 -1.11 -37.12 23.09
C ALA A 338 -0.11 -37.74 22.08
N LEU A 339 0.61 -36.89 21.33
CA LEU A 339 1.98 -37.22 20.89
C LEU A 339 2.92 -36.03 20.57
N PHE A 340 2.67 -34.81 21.07
CA PHE A 340 3.54 -33.65 20.77
C PHE A 340 4.02 -32.84 21.99
N LEU A 341 3.93 -33.39 23.21
CA LEU A 341 4.45 -32.78 24.45
C LEU A 341 5.61 -33.59 25.06
N ALA A 342 6.56 -34.03 24.25
CA ALA A 342 7.73 -34.79 24.73
C ALA A 342 9.06 -34.48 24.01
N ALA A 343 9.22 -33.31 23.36
CA ALA A 343 10.46 -32.98 22.64
C ALA A 343 11.02 -31.57 22.86
N ALA A 344 10.63 -30.86 23.93
CA ALA A 344 11.19 -29.53 24.25
C ALA A 344 11.47 -29.34 25.76
N GLY A 345 11.76 -30.43 26.47
CA GLY A 345 12.07 -30.44 27.91
C GLY A 345 13.50 -30.85 28.27
N ILE A 346 14.40 -31.01 27.29
CA ILE A 346 15.77 -31.49 27.49
C ILE A 346 16.75 -30.63 26.68
N ALA A 347 17.00 -29.39 27.12
CA ALA A 347 18.14 -28.58 26.66
C ALA A 347 18.46 -27.35 27.55
N VAL A 348 17.97 -27.29 28.79
CA VAL A 348 18.28 -26.18 29.74
C VAL A 348 18.80 -26.70 31.10
N GLY A 349 19.11 -28.00 31.20
CA GLY A 349 19.36 -28.67 32.49
C GLY A 349 20.75 -29.24 32.72
N MET A 350 21.73 -29.05 31.83
CA MET A 350 23.09 -29.55 32.05
C MET A 350 24.13 -28.65 31.38
N ILE A 351 24.76 -27.80 32.17
CA ILE A 351 26.21 -27.53 32.30
C ILE A 351 26.31 -26.32 33.25
N ALA A 352 26.10 -26.61 34.53
CA ALA A 352 26.40 -25.73 35.65
C ALA A 352 26.73 -26.61 36.86
N ALA A 353 27.80 -27.38 36.76
CA ALA A 353 28.48 -28.01 37.89
C ALA A 353 29.76 -28.69 37.38
N GLN A 354 30.85 -27.94 37.34
CA GLN A 354 32.18 -28.48 37.62
C GLN A 354 33.09 -27.32 38.01
N SER A 355 33.11 -27.08 39.32
CA SER A 355 34.16 -26.32 39.98
C SER A 355 35.37 -27.23 40.16
N GLY A 356 36.55 -26.73 39.84
CA GLY A 356 37.82 -27.43 40.03
C GLY A 356 38.97 -26.43 40.02
N ASP A 357 39.22 -25.90 41.21
CA ASP A 357 40.26 -24.94 41.60
C ASP A 357 41.69 -25.42 41.31
N SER A 358 42.58 -24.49 40.96
CA SER A 358 44.03 -24.55 41.18
C SER A 358 44.65 -23.18 40.86
N GLY A 359 44.98 -22.44 41.92
CA GLY A 359 45.76 -21.20 41.81
C GLY A 359 47.21 -21.43 41.38
N ASN A 360 47.89 -20.35 40.96
CA ASN A 360 48.82 -19.61 41.83
C ASN A 360 49.71 -18.64 41.00
N GLN A 361 49.90 -17.44 41.56
CA GLN A 361 51.08 -16.56 41.50
C GLN A 361 51.55 -15.82 40.22
N ASN A 362 51.49 -14.49 40.39
CA ASN A 362 52.56 -13.49 40.23
C ASN A 362 52.88 -12.87 38.87
N ALA A 363 52.87 -11.53 38.94
CA ALA A 363 53.92 -10.59 38.51
C ALA A 363 53.49 -9.55 37.47
N VAL A 364 53.43 -8.32 37.97
CA VAL A 364 53.36 -7.03 37.30
C VAL A 364 54.60 -6.82 36.41
N GLN A 365 54.42 -6.52 35.13
CA GLN A 365 55.30 -5.63 34.34
C GLN A 365 54.51 -4.90 33.22
N ASN A 366 54.59 -3.57 33.21
CA ASN A 366 54.26 -2.63 32.11
C ASN A 366 55.44 -2.60 31.09
N PRO A 367 55.42 -1.80 29.99
CA PRO A 367 54.34 -1.30 29.11
C PRO A 367 54.70 -1.44 27.60
N SER A 368 53.84 -1.01 26.66
CA SER A 368 54.26 -0.42 25.37
C SER A 368 53.10 0.30 24.66
N LEU A 369 53.26 1.61 24.48
CA LEU A 369 52.40 2.51 23.69
C LEU A 369 52.86 2.52 22.23
N THR A 370 51.96 2.26 21.28
CA THR A 370 52.23 2.44 19.85
C THR A 370 51.85 3.84 19.38
N ARG A 371 52.79 4.48 18.69
CA ARG A 371 52.84 5.87 18.24
C ARG A 371 51.83 6.21 17.12
N LEU A 372 51.32 7.43 17.16
CA LEU A 372 50.78 8.17 16.01
C LEU A 372 51.92 8.75 15.14
N PRO A 373 51.79 8.85 13.81
CA PRO A 373 52.66 9.69 12.98
C PRO A 373 52.21 11.16 12.94
N ALA A 374 53.19 12.04 12.73
CA ALA A 374 53.14 13.50 12.79
C ALA A 374 52.65 14.17 11.48
N PRO A 375 52.30 15.47 11.50
CA PRO A 375 51.94 16.23 10.31
C PRO A 375 53.16 16.86 9.62
N GLU A 376 53.22 16.80 8.29
CA GLU A 376 54.26 17.47 7.49
C GLU A 376 53.89 18.93 7.14
N ARG A 377 54.95 19.74 7.08
CA ARG A 377 54.99 21.19 6.82
C ARG A 377 55.09 21.53 5.32
N PRO A 378 54.84 22.79 4.93
CA PRO A 378 54.55 23.20 3.56
C PRO A 378 55.78 23.59 2.72
N LEU A 379 55.63 23.60 1.40
CA LEU A 379 56.62 24.01 0.40
C LEU A 379 55.95 24.82 -0.74
N PRO A 380 56.70 25.57 -1.58
CA PRO A 380 56.56 27.03 -1.69
C PRO A 380 55.91 27.52 -2.99
N ALA A 381 55.64 28.84 -3.01
CA ALA A 381 55.06 29.59 -4.10
C ALA A 381 55.98 29.71 -5.34
N GLY A 382 55.36 29.65 -6.52
CA GLY A 382 55.85 30.28 -7.75
C GLY A 382 55.96 29.33 -8.95
N GLN A 383 54.97 29.39 -9.85
CA GLN A 383 55.14 29.58 -11.30
C GLN A 383 53.78 29.45 -12.01
N ARG A 384 53.37 30.52 -12.71
CA ARG A 384 52.28 30.51 -13.69
C ARG A 384 52.75 29.75 -14.93
N PRO A 385 51.92 28.86 -15.51
CA PRO A 385 52.02 28.53 -16.92
C PRO A 385 51.03 29.38 -17.73
N THR A 386 51.61 29.93 -18.79
CA THR A 386 51.04 30.62 -19.94
C THR A 386 49.86 29.88 -20.57
N ILE A 387 48.79 30.62 -20.88
CA ILE A 387 47.69 30.19 -21.76
C ILE A 387 48.28 30.07 -23.17
N GLN A 388 48.47 28.83 -23.65
CA GLN A 388 48.63 28.55 -25.08
C GLN A 388 47.28 28.09 -25.63
N ASP A 389 46.68 29.01 -26.38
CA ASP A 389 45.55 28.79 -27.26
C ASP A 389 45.96 27.79 -28.34
N ARG A 390 45.58 26.52 -28.17
CA ARG A 390 45.56 25.53 -29.25
C ARG A 390 44.12 25.33 -29.66
N THR A 391 43.75 26.03 -30.72
CA THR A 391 42.61 25.76 -31.58
C THR A 391 42.74 24.34 -32.12
N SER A 392 42.17 23.36 -31.41
CA SER A 392 41.85 22.05 -31.96
C SER A 392 40.56 22.18 -32.77
N ALA A 393 40.58 21.68 -34.01
CA ALA A 393 39.37 21.50 -34.81
C ALA A 393 38.31 20.74 -33.99
N PRO A 394 37.01 21.06 -34.12
CA PRO A 394 35.99 20.46 -33.28
C PRO A 394 35.95 18.96 -33.54
N ARG A 395 36.40 18.19 -32.53
CA ARG A 395 36.20 16.76 -32.47
C ARG A 395 34.70 16.51 -32.53
N PRO A 396 34.18 15.60 -33.38
CA PRO A 396 32.76 15.28 -33.36
C PRO A 396 32.40 14.81 -31.95
N ALA A 397 31.45 15.51 -31.32
CA ALA A 397 31.01 15.21 -29.96
C ALA A 397 30.53 13.75 -29.91
N VAL A 398 31.22 12.93 -29.11
CA VAL A 398 30.81 11.54 -28.87
C VAL A 398 29.56 11.60 -28.02
N ALA A 399 28.46 11.00 -28.49
CA ALA A 399 27.23 10.93 -27.71
C ALA A 399 27.47 10.13 -26.41
N PRO A 400 26.95 10.58 -25.27
CA PRO A 400 27.13 9.88 -24.00
C PRO A 400 26.46 8.50 -24.03
N PRO A 401 26.94 7.55 -23.20
CA PRO A 401 26.30 6.25 -23.05
C PRO A 401 24.86 6.44 -22.53
N ALA A 402 23.87 5.97 -23.29
CA ALA A 402 22.46 6.12 -22.96
C ALA A 402 21.82 4.78 -22.62
N VAL A 403 21.04 4.75 -21.54
CA VAL A 403 20.09 3.67 -21.26
C VAL A 403 18.89 3.83 -22.17
N THR A 404 18.66 2.82 -23.00
CA THR A 404 17.54 2.77 -23.96
C THR A 404 16.46 1.81 -23.47
N GLY A 405 15.25 1.93 -24.04
CA GLY A 405 14.08 1.16 -23.66
C GLY A 405 13.07 1.97 -22.87
N VAL A 406 11.99 1.29 -22.49
CA VAL A 406 10.92 1.88 -21.68
C VAL A 406 11.44 2.12 -20.27
N ASP A 407 11.17 3.29 -19.70
CA ASP A 407 11.53 3.63 -18.33
C ASP A 407 10.50 3.11 -17.30
N GLY A 408 10.77 3.32 -16.00
CA GLY A 408 9.85 2.95 -14.92
C GLY A 408 8.49 3.68 -14.93
N LEU A 409 8.31 4.68 -15.80
CA LEU A 409 7.05 5.40 -16.01
C LEU A 409 6.32 4.97 -17.29
N GLY A 410 6.84 3.97 -18.02
CA GLY A 410 6.25 3.52 -19.28
C GLY A 410 6.57 4.42 -20.48
N GLN A 411 7.49 5.37 -20.34
CA GLN A 411 7.90 6.28 -21.40
C GLN A 411 9.18 5.80 -22.09
N ARG A 412 9.34 6.18 -23.36
CA ARG A 412 10.54 5.89 -24.15
C ARG A 412 11.14 7.19 -24.67
N CYS A 413 12.43 7.39 -24.40
CA CYS A 413 13.19 8.59 -24.79
C CYS A 413 14.61 8.20 -25.23
N ASP A 414 14.70 7.14 -26.04
CA ASP A 414 15.99 6.57 -26.50
C ASP A 414 16.85 7.59 -27.26
N SER A 415 16.21 8.56 -27.91
CA SER A 415 16.88 9.65 -28.64
C SER A 415 17.27 10.85 -27.75
N GLY A 416 17.05 10.75 -26.44
CA GLY A 416 17.17 11.82 -25.47
C GLY A 416 16.02 12.82 -25.51
N VAL A 417 16.07 13.78 -24.59
CA VAL A 417 15.15 14.92 -24.51
C VAL A 417 15.92 16.19 -24.83
N GLN A 418 15.24 17.21 -25.35
CA GLN A 418 15.87 18.45 -25.80
C GLN A 418 15.07 19.66 -25.32
N VAL A 419 15.77 20.72 -24.92
CA VAL A 419 15.13 22.00 -24.58
C VAL A 419 14.55 22.64 -25.85
N LEU A 420 13.27 23.05 -25.81
CA LEU A 420 12.62 23.74 -26.93
C LEU A 420 13.32 25.07 -27.26
N GLY A 421 13.70 25.26 -28.53
CA GLY A 421 14.15 26.54 -29.07
C GLY A 421 15.66 26.81 -29.06
N SER A 422 16.50 25.90 -28.55
CA SER A 422 17.96 26.11 -28.43
C SER A 422 18.78 24.94 -28.99
N PRO A 423 19.39 25.06 -30.18
CA PRO A 423 20.41 24.12 -30.64
C PRO A 423 21.79 24.49 -30.04
N GLY A 424 22.48 23.55 -29.40
CA GLY A 424 23.83 23.78 -28.87
C GLY A 424 24.29 22.77 -27.82
N ALA A 425 25.53 22.91 -27.34
CA ALA A 425 26.07 22.06 -26.28
C ALA A 425 25.25 22.20 -24.99
N GLY A 426 24.94 21.07 -24.36
CA GLY A 426 24.11 20.97 -23.17
C GLY A 426 22.61 21.19 -23.41
N SER A 427 22.15 21.21 -24.67
CA SER A 427 20.73 21.33 -25.01
C SER A 427 19.98 20.00 -24.98
N ARG A 428 20.71 18.88 -24.93
CA ARG A 428 20.14 17.53 -24.92
C ARG A 428 20.52 16.79 -23.65
N ALA A 429 19.65 15.88 -23.23
CA ALA A 429 19.94 14.97 -22.14
C ALA A 429 19.43 13.55 -22.42
N VAL A 430 20.14 12.56 -21.88
CA VAL A 430 19.77 11.13 -21.97
C VAL A 430 19.83 10.48 -20.60
N ARG A 431 19.12 9.35 -20.47
CA ARG A 431 19.17 8.48 -19.29
C ARG A 431 20.57 7.86 -19.20
N GLY A 432 21.27 8.06 -18.09
CA GLY A 432 22.56 7.41 -17.79
C GLY A 432 22.44 6.20 -16.86
N SER A 433 21.27 5.96 -16.28
CA SER A 433 21.00 4.80 -15.44
C SER A 433 19.58 4.25 -15.63
N THR A 434 19.36 2.99 -15.24
CA THR A 434 18.07 2.29 -15.32
C THR A 434 17.01 2.91 -14.41
N GLU A 435 17.45 3.51 -13.30
CA GLU A 435 16.63 4.17 -12.28
C GLU A 435 16.11 5.53 -12.74
N THR A 436 16.67 6.07 -13.82
CA THR A 436 16.34 7.39 -14.35
C THR A 436 15.18 7.28 -15.35
N SER A 437 14.08 8.01 -15.15
CA SER A 437 12.97 8.11 -16.10
C SER A 437 13.14 9.25 -17.09
N CYS A 438 12.50 9.15 -18.26
CA CYS A 438 12.43 10.20 -19.28
C CYS A 438 11.92 11.52 -18.71
N ARG A 439 10.86 11.48 -17.89
CA ARG A 439 10.38 12.67 -17.18
C ARG A 439 11.43 13.26 -16.26
N PHE A 440 12.17 12.41 -15.55
CA PHE A 440 13.23 12.87 -14.67
C PHE A 440 14.39 13.49 -15.46
N VAL A 441 14.75 12.94 -16.62
CA VAL A 441 15.74 13.53 -17.53
C VAL A 441 15.30 14.93 -17.99
N GLU A 442 14.03 15.13 -18.35
CA GLU A 442 13.50 16.46 -18.72
C GLU A 442 13.62 17.47 -17.57
N ASN A 443 13.25 17.05 -16.35
CA ASN A 443 13.31 17.90 -15.17
C ASN A 443 14.75 18.26 -14.81
N VAL A 444 15.68 17.31 -14.94
CA VAL A 444 17.11 17.51 -14.70
C VAL A 444 17.70 18.47 -15.74
N LEU A 445 17.36 18.30 -17.02
CA LEU A 445 17.80 19.20 -18.09
C LEU A 445 17.26 20.63 -17.87
N THR A 446 15.99 20.76 -17.48
CA THR A 446 15.37 22.06 -17.18
C THR A 446 16.06 22.73 -15.99
N ALA A 447 16.20 22.02 -14.86
CA ALA A 447 16.86 22.55 -13.65
C ALA A 447 18.32 22.93 -13.89
N TYR A 448 19.02 22.20 -14.78
CA TYR A 448 20.38 22.52 -15.17
C TYR A 448 20.48 23.85 -15.94
N TRP A 449 19.54 24.13 -16.84
CA TRP A 449 19.48 25.40 -17.56
C TRP A 449 19.05 26.57 -16.67
N ASP A 450 18.08 26.34 -15.78
CA ASP A 450 17.62 27.33 -14.79
C ASP A 450 18.76 27.76 -13.84
N ALA A 451 19.70 26.85 -13.57
CA ALA A 451 20.88 27.11 -12.76
C ALA A 451 22.00 27.91 -13.49
N GLY A 452 21.76 28.45 -14.69
CA GLY A 452 22.65 29.43 -15.34
C GLY A 452 23.19 29.05 -16.72
N GLY A 453 22.34 28.53 -17.62
CA GLY A 453 22.70 28.22 -19.01
C GLY A 453 23.71 27.07 -19.17
N PRO A 454 24.01 26.65 -20.41
CA PRO A 454 24.90 25.52 -20.69
C PRO A 454 26.33 25.88 -20.29
N ASN A 455 26.83 25.27 -19.22
CA ASN A 455 28.16 25.56 -18.69
C ASN A 455 28.74 24.29 -18.02
N ALA A 456 29.91 23.87 -18.49
CA ALA A 456 30.58 22.66 -18.06
C ALA A 456 31.18 22.72 -16.64
N SER A 457 31.06 23.84 -15.92
CA SER A 457 31.53 23.95 -14.53
C SER A 457 30.68 23.08 -13.59
N PRO A 458 31.31 22.40 -12.61
CA PRO A 458 30.59 21.64 -11.60
C PRO A 458 29.55 22.49 -10.87
N ARG A 459 28.33 21.98 -10.75
CA ARG A 459 27.24 22.65 -10.01
C ARG A 459 26.27 21.66 -9.40
N THR A 460 25.56 22.10 -8.37
CA THR A 460 24.49 21.35 -7.74
C THR A 460 23.14 21.89 -8.19
N ILE A 461 22.23 21.00 -8.58
CA ILE A 461 20.88 21.36 -9.04
C ILE A 461 19.83 20.58 -8.24
N SER A 462 18.61 21.09 -8.24
CA SER A 462 17.45 20.47 -7.60
C SER A 462 16.41 20.17 -8.67
N ALA A 463 16.05 18.90 -8.85
CA ALA A 463 15.12 18.47 -9.89
C ALA A 463 13.97 17.64 -9.32
N ALA A 464 12.76 17.85 -9.84
CA ALA A 464 11.59 17.10 -9.43
C ALA A 464 11.68 15.67 -9.97
N GLY A 465 11.43 14.69 -9.10
CA GLY A 465 11.33 13.28 -9.50
C GLY A 465 9.97 12.94 -10.11
N GLY A 466 9.87 11.72 -10.65
CA GLY A 466 8.56 11.10 -10.92
C GLY A 466 7.81 10.70 -9.63
N VAL A 467 8.51 10.73 -8.49
CA VAL A 467 8.01 10.48 -7.13
C VAL A 467 8.61 11.50 -6.16
N PRO A 468 8.02 11.74 -4.96
CA PRO A 468 8.62 12.61 -3.94
C PRO A 468 9.97 12.08 -3.45
N CYS A 469 10.93 12.97 -3.25
CA CYS A 469 12.26 12.60 -2.78
C CYS A 469 12.21 12.05 -1.35
N ASN A 470 12.82 10.87 -1.13
CA ASN A 470 12.95 10.27 0.19
C ASN A 470 14.32 10.61 0.82
N PRO A 471 14.37 11.47 1.86
CA PRO A 471 15.63 11.94 2.44
C PRO A 471 16.45 10.85 3.15
N ARG A 472 15.87 9.67 3.41
CA ARG A 472 16.60 8.51 3.97
C ARG A 472 17.37 7.72 2.91
N ARG A 473 16.97 7.81 1.64
CA ARG A 473 17.54 7.04 0.52
C ARG A 473 18.30 7.91 -0.49
N ALA A 474 18.03 9.21 -0.48
CA ALA A 474 18.53 10.16 -1.45
C ALA A 474 18.80 11.51 -0.77
N ARG A 475 19.69 12.30 -1.36
CA ARG A 475 19.90 13.69 -0.95
C ARG A 475 18.75 14.54 -1.51
N CYS A 476 17.96 15.17 -0.64
CA CYS A 476 16.75 15.91 -1.01
C CYS A 476 16.80 17.37 -0.57
N ALA A 477 16.14 18.25 -1.33
CA ALA A 477 15.82 19.64 -0.97
C ALA A 477 14.30 19.80 -0.97
N GLY A 478 13.64 19.61 0.17
CA GLY A 478 12.19 19.42 0.20
C GLY A 478 11.81 18.14 -0.55
N ASP A 479 10.85 18.24 -1.47
CA ASP A 479 10.40 17.11 -2.29
C ASP A 479 11.28 16.83 -3.53
N PHE A 480 12.32 17.64 -3.75
CA PHE A 480 13.17 17.56 -4.93
C PHE A 480 14.45 16.76 -4.68
N TYR A 481 14.93 16.09 -5.73
CA TYR A 481 16.20 15.39 -5.72
C TYR A 481 17.36 16.35 -5.94
N ILE A 482 18.40 16.26 -5.11
CA ILE A 482 19.64 17.01 -5.29
C ILE A 482 20.58 16.19 -6.18
N LEU A 483 21.04 16.80 -7.28
CA LEU A 483 22.02 16.22 -8.19
C LEU A 483 23.29 17.07 -8.25
N GLU A 484 24.43 16.39 -8.31
CA GLU A 484 25.74 16.98 -8.56
C GLU A 484 26.10 16.76 -10.03
N CYS A 485 26.21 17.86 -10.77
CA CYS A 485 26.50 17.86 -12.20
C CYS A 485 27.94 18.30 -12.42
N SER A 486 28.76 17.46 -13.04
CA SER A 486 30.15 17.76 -13.38
C SER A 486 30.57 17.10 -14.70
N PRO A 487 31.57 17.66 -15.41
CA PRO A 487 32.12 17.05 -16.61
C PRO A 487 32.93 15.81 -16.20
N PHE A 488 32.72 14.68 -16.90
CA PHE A 488 33.42 13.41 -16.61
C PHE A 488 34.36 13.03 -17.77
N ASP A 489 35.51 12.44 -17.45
CA ASP A 489 36.57 11.88 -18.32
C ASP A 489 37.13 12.77 -19.46
N THR A 490 36.34 13.12 -20.48
CA THR A 490 36.80 13.80 -21.71
C THR A 490 36.31 15.24 -21.86
N GLY A 491 35.35 15.67 -21.02
CA GLY A 491 34.76 17.01 -21.08
C GLY A 491 33.71 17.20 -22.18
N ASP A 492 33.32 16.12 -22.86
CA ASP A 492 32.37 16.14 -23.99
C ASP A 492 30.89 16.21 -23.54
N TRP A 493 30.58 15.81 -22.30
CA TRP A 493 29.24 15.92 -21.70
C TRP A 493 29.32 16.12 -20.18
N VAL A 494 28.23 16.65 -19.61
CA VAL A 494 28.05 16.82 -18.16
C VAL A 494 27.27 15.63 -17.61
N THR A 495 27.74 15.05 -16.51
CA THR A 495 27.05 13.96 -15.82
C THR A 495 26.47 14.47 -14.52
N CYS A 496 25.15 14.42 -14.39
CA CYS A 496 24.42 14.72 -13.17
C CYS A 496 24.13 13.43 -12.41
N ARG A 497 24.66 13.30 -11.20
CA ARG A 497 24.44 12.15 -10.30
C ARG A 497 23.70 12.58 -9.06
N GLY A 498 22.70 11.81 -8.63
CA GLY A 498 21.95 12.10 -7.42
C GLY A 498 20.87 11.06 -7.16
N GLY A 499 20.05 11.30 -6.14
CA GLY A 499 18.96 10.38 -5.81
C GLY A 499 19.42 8.97 -5.43
N VAL A 500 18.63 7.97 -5.82
CA VAL A 500 18.92 6.54 -5.61
C VAL A 500 19.68 6.01 -6.84
N ASN A 501 20.95 6.36 -6.96
CA ASN A 501 21.83 6.01 -8.09
C ASN A 501 21.35 6.54 -9.46
N ALA A 502 20.57 7.62 -9.50
CA ALA A 502 20.14 8.22 -10.75
C ALA A 502 21.32 8.92 -11.46
N VAL A 503 21.46 8.66 -12.76
CA VAL A 503 22.48 9.27 -13.61
C VAL A 503 21.82 9.86 -14.85
N VAL A 504 22.10 11.13 -15.13
CA VAL A 504 21.66 11.83 -16.35
C VAL A 504 22.89 12.41 -17.05
N HIS A 505 22.98 12.23 -18.36
CA HIS A 505 24.04 12.85 -19.17
C HIS A 505 23.44 13.98 -19.99
N ILE A 506 24.08 15.16 -19.94
CA ILE A 506 23.70 16.39 -20.64
C ILE A 506 24.81 16.73 -21.64
N TYR A 507 24.46 16.90 -22.92
CA TYR A 507 25.41 17.10 -24.02
C TYR A 507 24.92 18.09 -25.07
#